data_AF-A0A4Y2VKD8-F1
#
_entry.id   AF-A0A4Y2VKD8-F1
#
_cell.length_a   1.000
_cell.length_b   1.000
_cell.length_c   1.000
_cell.angle_alpha   90.00
_cell.angle_beta   90.00
_cell.angle_gamma   90.00
#
_symmetry.space_group_name_H-M   'P 1'
#
loop_
_entity.id
_entity.type
_entity.pdbx_description
1 polymer ?
#
loop_
_entity_poly.entity_id
_entity_poly.type
_entity_poly.pdbx_seq_one_letter_code
_entity_poly.pdbx_strand_id
1 'polypeptide(L)'
;MTESPQNRAICIYPVADSYKNISPLNQCSDPMVYLLLFPNGECGWNSNMEHVEERRSEKRVRVTQLQFYSYRFAVRNAFSILHNSGKHFQQYIVDSTSI
;
A
#
# COMPACT_ATOMS: atom_id res chain seq x y z
N MET A 1 -7.54 25.65 7.68
CA MET A 1 -6.14 25.28 7.39
C MET A 1 -6.06 23.76 7.49
N THR A 2 -6.32 23.03 6.40
CA THR A 2 -6.19 21.57 6.37
C THR A 2 -4.84 21.25 5.78
N GLU A 3 -3.92 20.84 6.64
CA GLU A 3 -2.62 20.29 6.25
C GLU A 3 -2.84 19.14 5.26
N SER A 4 -2.09 19.16 4.16
CA SER A 4 -2.19 18.09 3.18
C SER A 4 -1.70 16.79 3.82
N PRO A 5 -2.43 15.65 3.75
CA PRO A 5 -2.05 14.39 4.40
C PRO A 5 -0.75 13.76 3.84
N GLN A 6 -0.07 14.44 2.92
CA GLN A 6 0.98 13.96 2.04
C GLN A 6 2.32 13.68 2.74
N ASN A 7 2.49 14.05 4.02
CA ASN A 7 3.77 13.87 4.71
C ASN A 7 3.77 12.66 5.67
N ARG A 8 3.58 11.44 5.13
CA ARG A 8 3.82 10.19 5.86
C ARG A 8 5.30 9.81 5.80
N ALA A 9 6.17 10.66 6.34
CA ALA A 9 7.59 10.36 6.42
C ALA A 9 7.81 9.23 7.44
N ILE A 10 8.23 8.06 6.97
CA ILE A 10 8.62 6.94 7.85
C ILE A 10 10.14 6.95 8.00
N CYS A 11 10.62 6.96 9.24
CA CYS A 11 12.04 6.95 9.56
C CYS A 11 12.39 5.69 10.34
N ILE A 12 13.37 4.92 9.86
CA ILE A 12 13.92 3.76 10.55
C ILE A 12 15.17 4.18 11.30
N TYR A 13 15.23 3.81 12.59
CA TYR A 13 16.41 3.98 13.44
C TYR A 13 17.02 2.61 13.74
N PRO A 14 17.98 2.13 12.94
CA PRO A 14 18.71 0.90 13.23
C PRO A 14 19.67 1.09 14.41
N VAL A 15 19.94 0.02 15.15
CA VAL A 15 20.76 0.06 16.39
C VAL A 15 22.23 0.42 16.10
N ALA A 16 22.75 0.07 14.93
CA ALA A 16 24.17 0.20 14.59
C ALA A 16 24.47 1.21 13.46
N ASP A 17 23.44 1.85 12.89
CA ASP A 17 23.54 2.63 11.65
C ASP A 17 22.85 4.00 11.82
N SER A 18 23.07 4.92 10.88
CA SER A 18 22.29 6.15 10.82
C SER A 18 20.84 5.89 10.44
N TYR A 19 19.95 6.82 10.81
CA TYR A 19 18.54 6.72 10.47
C TYR A 19 18.33 6.74 8.95
N LYS A 20 17.30 6.04 8.48
CA LYS A 20 16.96 5.93 7.06
C LYS A 20 15.51 6.32 6.86
N ASN A 21 15.27 7.31 6.00
CA ASN A 21 13.91 7.66 5.59
C ASN A 21 13.43 6.71 4.49
N ILE A 22 12.19 6.25 4.62
CA ILE A 22 11.51 5.44 3.63
C ILE A 22 10.67 6.35 2.75
N SER A 23 10.83 6.19 1.43
CA SER A 23 9.99 6.84 0.45
C SER A 23 8.52 6.40 0.63
N PRO A 24 7.53 7.31 0.52
CA PRO A 24 6.12 6.93 0.51
C PRO A 24 5.75 5.89 -0.55
N LEU A 25 6.55 5.81 -1.63
CA LEU A 25 6.39 4.83 -2.72
C LEU A 25 7.07 3.48 -2.44
N ASN A 26 7.66 3.31 -1.26
CA ASN A 26 8.25 2.04 -0.85
C ASN A 26 7.13 1.03 -0.55
N GLN A 27 7.34 -0.23 -0.95
CA GLN A 27 6.40 -1.32 -0.75
C GLN A 27 6.06 -1.58 0.73
N CYS A 28 6.92 -1.19 1.66
CA CYS A 28 6.71 -1.33 3.10
C CYS A 28 5.98 -0.13 3.70
N SER A 29 5.74 0.94 2.94
CA SER A 29 5.12 2.17 3.45
C SER A 29 3.73 1.90 4.04
N ASP A 30 2.81 1.32 3.25
CA ASP A 30 1.47 1.01 3.77
C ASP A 30 1.48 -0.05 4.87
N PRO A 31 2.20 -1.20 4.73
CA PRO A 31 2.25 -2.20 5.79
C PRO A 31 2.79 -1.67 7.13
N MET A 32 3.70 -0.70 7.13
CA MET A 32 4.23 -0.09 8.35
C MET A 32 3.28 0.91 9.02
N VAL A 33 2.36 1.51 8.27
CA VAL A 33 1.33 2.41 8.83
C VAL A 33 0.08 1.62 9.22
N TYR A 34 -0.24 0.57 8.47
CA TYR A 34 -1.48 -0.20 8.55
C TYR A 34 -1.24 -1.66 8.94
N LEU A 35 -0.39 -1.95 9.94
CA LEU A 35 -0.01 -3.32 10.30
C LEU A 35 -1.21 -4.28 10.46
N LEU A 36 -2.33 -3.79 11.01
CA LEU A 36 -3.55 -4.58 11.20
C LEU A 36 -4.22 -5.01 9.88
N LEU A 37 -4.00 -4.26 8.80
CA LEU A 37 -4.50 -4.58 7.45
C LEU A 37 -3.56 -5.52 6.68
N PHE A 38 -2.35 -5.77 7.22
CA PHE A 38 -1.29 -6.59 6.63
C PHE A 38 -0.74 -7.60 7.66
N PRO A 39 -1.60 -8.46 8.26
CA PRO A 39 -1.20 -9.30 9.39
C PRO A 39 -0.11 -10.32 9.07
N ASN A 40 0.01 -10.70 7.79
CA ASN A 40 1.01 -11.67 7.32
C ASN A 40 2.31 -11.01 6.85
N GLY A 41 2.48 -9.69 7.05
CA GLY A 41 3.65 -8.96 6.56
C GLY A 41 3.69 -8.80 5.04
N GLU A 42 2.52 -8.78 4.39
CA GLU A 42 2.42 -8.61 2.94
C GLU A 42 2.94 -7.23 2.54
N CYS A 43 3.59 -7.13 1.37
CA CYS A 43 4.01 -5.84 0.83
C CYS A 43 2.82 -5.08 0.20
N GLY A 44 2.84 -3.76 0.32
CA GLY A 44 2.00 -2.85 -0.45
C GLY A 44 2.44 -2.77 -1.91
N TRP A 45 1.86 -1.83 -2.66
CA TRP A 45 2.21 -1.64 -4.06
C TRP A 45 3.69 -1.24 -4.24
N ASN A 46 4.32 -1.72 -5.31
CA ASN A 46 5.64 -1.27 -5.71
C ASN A 46 5.74 -1.12 -7.24
N SER A 47 6.64 -0.25 -7.69
CA SER A 47 6.80 0.09 -9.11
C SER A 47 7.31 -1.07 -9.97
N ASN A 48 7.84 -2.13 -9.37
CA ASN A 48 8.35 -3.34 -10.03
C ASN A 48 7.31 -4.48 -10.09
N MET A 49 6.10 -4.30 -9.57
CA MET A 49 5.04 -5.29 -9.70
C MET A 49 4.64 -5.46 -11.15
N GLU A 50 4.65 -6.70 -11.64
CA GLU A 50 4.24 -7.07 -12.99
C GLU A 50 2.90 -7.81 -12.98
N HIS A 51 2.17 -7.70 -14.09
CA HIS A 51 0.99 -8.54 -14.32
C HIS A 51 1.41 -10.00 -14.47
N VAL A 52 0.55 -10.91 -14.04
CA VAL A 52 0.69 -12.34 -14.36
C VAL A 52 0.75 -12.52 -15.88
N GLU A 53 1.54 -13.49 -16.35
CA GLU A 53 1.83 -13.69 -17.79
C GLU A 53 0.56 -13.72 -18.66
N GLU A 54 -0.54 -14.33 -18.18
CA GLU A 54 -1.83 -14.40 -18.89
C GLU A 54 -2.45 -13.01 -19.17
N ARG A 55 -2.25 -12.04 -18.26
CA ARG A 55 -2.78 -10.68 -18.37
C ARG A 55 -1.74 -9.65 -18.80
N ARG A 56 -0.48 -10.08 -18.94
CA ARG A 56 0.64 -9.26 -19.39
C ARG A 56 0.50 -9.00 -20.88
N SER A 57 0.78 -7.78 -21.30
CA SER A 57 0.93 -7.44 -22.72
C SER A 57 2.24 -6.68 -22.90
N GLU A 58 2.79 -6.65 -24.13
CA GLU A 58 4.04 -5.93 -24.44
C GLU A 58 4.03 -4.47 -23.96
N LYS A 59 2.86 -3.81 -24.03
CA LYS A 59 2.67 -2.42 -23.61
C LYS A 59 2.25 -2.26 -22.14
N ARG A 60 1.78 -3.32 -21.48
CA ARG A 60 1.20 -3.30 -20.12
C ARG A 60 1.81 -4.41 -19.29
N VAL A 61 3.08 -4.22 -18.97
CA VAL A 61 3.86 -5.15 -18.14
C VAL A 61 3.63 -4.89 -16.66
N ARG A 62 3.57 -3.62 -16.25
CA ARG A 62 3.58 -3.24 -14.83
C ARG A 62 2.17 -3.00 -14.29
N VAL A 63 1.96 -3.37 -13.03
CA VAL A 63 0.74 -3.08 -12.27
C VAL A 63 0.79 -1.64 -11.80
N THR A 64 -0.23 -0.86 -12.14
CA THR A 64 -0.34 0.52 -11.63
C THR A 64 -0.87 0.54 -10.20
N GLN A 65 -0.60 1.60 -9.45
CA GLN A 65 -1.19 1.80 -8.11
C GLN A 65 -2.72 1.65 -8.15
N LEU A 66 -3.36 2.29 -9.13
CA LEU A 66 -4.80 2.22 -9.31
C LEU A 66 -5.30 0.78 -9.48
N GLN A 67 -4.61 -0.03 -10.29
CA GLN A 67 -4.97 -1.43 -10.49
C GLN A 67 -4.81 -2.25 -9.20
N PHE A 68 -3.70 -2.03 -8.48
CA PHE A 68 -3.44 -2.71 -7.22
C PHE A 68 -4.49 -2.39 -6.15
N TYR A 69 -4.78 -1.11 -5.92
CA TYR A 69 -5.76 -0.71 -4.91
C TYR A 69 -7.18 -1.08 -5.31
N SER A 70 -7.55 -0.95 -6.59
CA SER A 70 -8.85 -1.44 -7.07
C SER A 70 -9.01 -2.94 -6.83
N TYR A 71 -7.96 -3.73 -7.06
CA TYR A 71 -7.97 -5.17 -6.77
C TYR A 71 -8.11 -5.45 -5.26
N ARG A 72 -7.40 -4.72 -4.40
CA ARG A 72 -7.46 -4.86 -2.93
C ARG A 72 -8.83 -4.45 -2.37
N PHE A 73 -9.45 -3.41 -2.95
CA PHE A 73 -10.76 -2.90 -2.52
C PHE A 73 -11.94 -3.66 -3.13
N ALA A 74 -11.73 -4.54 -4.09
CA ALA A 74 -12.79 -5.37 -4.65
C ALA A 74 -13.45 -6.23 -3.56
N VAL A 75 -14.77 -6.14 -3.44
CA VAL A 75 -15.57 -6.98 -2.54
C VAL A 75 -15.68 -8.39 -3.14
N ARG A 76 -15.48 -9.42 -2.31
CA ARG A 76 -15.51 -10.84 -2.70
C ARG A 76 -16.30 -11.63 -1.67
N ASN A 77 -16.76 -12.83 -2.04
CA ASN A 77 -17.55 -13.72 -1.16
C ASN A 77 -16.70 -14.46 -0.11
N ALA A 78 -15.63 -13.83 0.38
CA ALA A 78 -14.69 -14.39 1.35
C ALA A 78 -14.38 -13.35 2.44
N PHE A 79 -13.97 -13.83 3.62
CA PHE A 79 -13.55 -12.93 4.69
C PHE A 79 -12.34 -12.08 4.23
N SER A 80 -12.47 -10.76 4.39
CA SER A 80 -11.42 -9.80 4.06
C SER A 80 -11.20 -8.88 5.25
N ILE A 81 -9.96 -8.83 5.75
CA ILE A 81 -9.58 -7.99 6.89
C ILE A 81 -9.81 -6.51 6.57
N LEU A 82 -9.50 -6.10 5.34
CA LEU A 82 -9.74 -4.75 4.84
C LEU A 82 -11.20 -4.34 5.04
N HIS A 83 -12.13 -5.13 4.51
CA HIS A 83 -13.56 -4.80 4.55
C HIS A 83 -14.16 -4.86 5.96
N ASN A 84 -13.53 -5.57 6.90
CA ASN A 84 -13.98 -5.71 8.28
C ASN A 84 -13.30 -4.75 9.27
N SER A 85 -12.32 -3.95 8.82
CA SER A 85 -11.55 -3.04 9.70
C SER A 85 -12.21 -1.68 9.91
N GLY A 86 -13.40 -1.44 9.36
CA GLY A 86 -14.22 -0.26 9.63
C GLY A 86 -13.53 1.08 9.34
N LYS A 87 -13.41 1.95 10.35
CA LYS A 87 -12.79 3.28 10.20
C LYS A 87 -11.33 3.22 9.72
N HIS A 88 -10.59 2.19 10.14
CA HIS A 88 -9.20 2.03 9.73
C HIS A 88 -9.09 1.75 8.22
N PHE A 89 -10.07 1.04 7.66
CA PHE A 89 -10.19 0.83 6.22
C PHE A 89 -10.57 2.11 5.47
N GLN A 90 -11.45 2.94 6.04
CA GLN A 90 -11.80 4.23 5.44
C GLN A 90 -10.57 5.15 5.34
N GLN A 91 -9.77 5.22 6.40
CA GLN A 91 -8.52 5.99 6.36
C GLN A 91 -7.57 5.44 5.31
N TYR A 92 -7.43 4.12 5.22
CA TYR A 92 -6.61 3.48 4.20
C TYR A 92 -7.06 3.82 2.77
N ILE A 93 -8.37 3.83 2.48
CA ILE A 93 -8.89 4.24 1.16
C ILE A 93 -8.52 5.68 0.84
N VAL A 94 -8.77 6.62 1.77
CA VAL A 94 -8.42 8.04 1.58
C VAL A 94 -6.92 8.18 1.32
N ASP A 95 -6.14 7.44 2.09
CA ASP A 95 -4.69 7.51 2.08
C ASP A 95 -4.05 6.92 0.83
N SER A 96 -4.63 5.87 0.26
CA SER A 96 -4.19 5.23 -0.98
C SER A 96 -4.62 5.97 -2.25
N THR A 97 -5.68 6.79 -2.17
CA THR A 97 -6.22 7.57 -3.30
C THR A 97 -5.76 9.02 -3.34
N SER A 98 -5.13 9.49 -2.25
CA SER A 98 -4.57 10.85 -2.14
C SER A 98 -3.10 10.96 -2.59
N ILE A 99 -2.54 9.89 -3.19
CA ILE A 99 -1.20 9.86 -3.80
C ILE A 99 -1.23 10.51 -5.18
#